data_AF-A0A9X2AH28-F1
#
_entry.id   AF-A0A9X2AH28-F1
#
_cell.length_a   1.000
_cell.length_b   1.000
_cell.length_c   1.000
_cell.angle_alpha   90.00
_cell.angle_beta   90.00
_cell.angle_gamma   90.00
#
_symmetry.space_group_name_H-M   'P 1'
#
loop_
_entity.id
_entity.type
_entity.pdbx_description
1 polymer ?
#
loop_
_entity_poly.entity_id
_entity_poly.type
_entity_poly.pdbx_seq_one_letter_code
_entity_poly.pdbx_strand_id
1 'polypeptide(L)'
;MIKELKRRQVADGARHQAQICFSTVHKSKGLEYDAVQLTDDFIGPESIDRLVRELALRPVEPSLLAQVMEEVNLLYVALTRAKNVLYMPASRVPHEFAGGAGITPIHGGTPLFTPPPPPSPPASASRSPHAHDYLASTPVAPQLQSLQSRLDAAM
;
A
#
# COMPACT_ATOMS: atom_id res chain seq x y z
N MET A 1 21.85 -11.52 -17.45
CA MET A 1 20.68 -10.95 -16.71
C MET A 1 19.64 -10.34 -17.64
N ILE A 2 19.91 -9.22 -18.33
CA ILE A 2 18.89 -8.54 -19.18
C ILE A 2 18.29 -9.43 -20.29
N LYS A 3 19.11 -10.27 -20.92
CA LYS A 3 18.64 -11.23 -21.95
C LYS A 3 17.58 -12.21 -21.41
N GLU A 4 17.71 -12.60 -20.15
CA GLU A 4 16.76 -13.52 -19.50
C GLU A 4 15.42 -12.85 -19.22
N LEU A 5 15.43 -11.60 -18.75
CA LEU A 5 14.21 -10.81 -18.54
C LEU A 5 13.43 -10.62 -19.84
N LYS A 6 14.12 -10.29 -20.93
CA LYS A 6 13.50 -10.17 -22.25
C LYS A 6 12.90 -11.48 -22.74
N ARG A 7 13.54 -12.62 -22.46
CA ARG A 7 13.02 -13.93 -22.85
C ARG A 7 11.75 -14.31 -22.09
N ARG A 8 11.58 -13.84 -20.85
CA ARG A 8 10.40 -14.09 -20.00
C ARG A 8 9.33 -13.00 -20.09
N GLN A 9 9.56 -11.99 -20.92
CA GLN A 9 8.60 -10.91 -21.12
C GLN A 9 7.33 -11.47 -21.77
N VAL A 10 6.18 -11.18 -21.16
CA VAL A 10 4.88 -11.48 -21.74
C VAL A 10 4.44 -10.34 -22.67
N ALA A 11 3.66 -10.67 -23.70
CA ALA A 11 3.02 -9.66 -24.54
C ALA A 11 2.00 -8.84 -23.73
N ASP A 12 1.74 -7.60 -24.14
CA ASP A 12 0.89 -6.67 -23.39
C ASP A 12 -0.55 -7.20 -23.18
N GLY A 13 -1.13 -7.84 -24.21
CA GLY A 13 -2.44 -8.51 -24.09
C GLY A 13 -2.47 -9.70 -23.12
N ALA A 14 -1.31 -10.21 -22.72
CA ALA A 14 -1.14 -11.31 -21.77
C ALA A 14 -0.55 -10.85 -20.43
N ARG A 15 -0.63 -9.55 -20.10
CA ARG A 15 -0.06 -8.98 -18.87
C ARG A 15 -0.49 -9.68 -17.58
N HIS A 16 -1.72 -10.20 -17.55
CA HIS A 16 -2.27 -10.96 -16.41
C HIS A 16 -1.49 -12.27 -16.12
N GLN A 17 -0.67 -12.75 -17.05
CA GLN A 17 0.18 -13.94 -16.87
C GLN A 17 1.56 -13.58 -16.29
N ALA A 18 1.89 -12.30 -16.21
CA ALA A 18 3.15 -11.85 -15.63
C ALA A 18 3.14 -12.07 -14.11
N GLN A 19 4.20 -12.67 -13.59
CA GLN A 19 4.41 -12.74 -12.14
C GLN A 19 4.80 -11.38 -11.55
N ILE A 20 5.49 -10.55 -12.33
CA ILE A 20 5.96 -9.22 -11.93
C ILE A 20 5.71 -8.25 -13.07
N CYS A 21 5.15 -7.08 -12.75
CA CYS A 21 4.98 -5.97 -13.67
C CYS A 21 5.87 -4.80 -13.24
N PHE A 22 6.90 -4.51 -14.03
CA PHE A 22 7.66 -3.27 -13.88
C PHE A 22 6.93 -2.17 -14.65
N SER A 23 6.53 -1.11 -13.96
CA SER A 23 5.78 0.00 -14.54
C SER A 23 6.22 1.31 -13.91
N THR A 24 6.02 2.40 -14.64
CA THR A 24 6.03 3.75 -14.05
C THR A 24 4.66 4.07 -13.48
N VAL A 25 4.60 5.06 -12.58
CA VAL A 25 3.35 5.54 -11.97
C VAL A 25 2.34 5.94 -13.04
N HIS A 26 2.77 6.75 -14.01
CA HIS A 26 1.94 7.19 -15.14
C HIS A 26 1.28 6.04 -15.90
N LYS A 27 2.01 4.96 -16.17
CA LYS A 27 1.48 3.78 -16.88
C LYS A 27 0.58 2.91 -16.00
N SER A 28 0.71 3.01 -14.69
CA SER A 28 -0.12 2.27 -13.72
C SER A 28 -1.41 3.00 -13.34
N LYS A 29 -1.62 4.25 -13.78
CA LYS A 29 -2.81 5.04 -13.45
C LYS A 29 -4.07 4.31 -13.95
N GLY A 30 -5.04 4.13 -13.04
CA GLY A 30 -6.27 3.38 -13.32
C GLY A 30 -6.13 1.86 -13.24
N LEU A 31 -4.96 1.34 -12.89
CA LEU A 31 -4.68 -0.08 -12.67
C LEU A 31 -4.40 -0.32 -11.19
N GLU A 32 -4.60 -1.55 -10.72
CA GLU A 32 -4.35 -1.92 -9.33
C GLU A 32 -3.74 -3.32 -9.28
N TYR A 33 -2.97 -3.60 -8.22
CA TYR A 33 -2.24 -4.84 -8.04
C TYR A 33 -2.41 -5.34 -6.60
N ASP A 34 -2.36 -6.66 -6.42
CA ASP A 34 -2.46 -7.26 -5.09
C ASP A 34 -1.33 -6.78 -4.17
N ALA A 35 -0.12 -6.68 -4.72
CA ALA A 35 1.04 -6.11 -4.05
C ALA A 35 1.79 -5.12 -4.95
N VAL A 36 2.33 -4.06 -4.36
CA VAL A 36 3.19 -3.07 -5.03
C VAL A 36 4.46 -2.89 -4.22
N GLN A 37 5.61 -2.86 -4.90
CA GLN A 37 6.88 -2.46 -4.31
C GLN A 37 7.34 -1.15 -4.94
N LEU A 38 7.51 -0.12 -4.11
CA LEU A 38 8.05 1.16 -4.55
C LEU A 38 9.58 1.13 -4.58
N THR A 39 10.12 1.87 -5.54
CA THR A 39 11.53 2.27 -5.61
C THR A 39 11.79 3.46 -4.68
N ASP A 40 13.06 3.78 -4.45
CA ASP A 40 13.52 4.83 -3.53
C ASP A 40 13.63 6.22 -4.17
N ASP A 41 13.17 6.37 -5.41
CA ASP A 41 13.21 7.60 -6.22
C ASP A 41 12.09 8.61 -5.91
N PHE A 42 11.09 8.24 -5.13
CA PHE A 42 10.01 9.16 -4.72
C PHE A 42 10.48 10.22 -3.71
N ILE A 43 9.75 11.34 -3.66
CA ILE A 43 9.93 12.38 -2.63
C ILE A 43 9.90 11.77 -1.21
N GLY A 44 10.89 12.12 -0.40
CA GLY A 44 11.04 11.63 0.97
C GLY A 44 10.71 12.67 2.04
N PRO A 45 10.60 12.24 3.32
CA PRO A 45 10.27 13.12 4.44
C PRO A 45 11.21 14.32 4.55
N GLU A 46 12.52 14.13 4.40
CA GLU A 46 13.51 15.21 4.50
C GLU A 46 13.29 16.33 3.47
N SER A 47 12.91 15.97 2.24
CA SER A 47 12.63 16.92 1.16
C SER A 47 11.36 17.74 1.46
N ILE A 48 10.35 17.09 2.03
CA ILE A 48 9.10 17.74 2.44
C ILE A 48 9.38 18.69 3.61
N ASP A 49 10.10 18.24 4.65
CA ASP A 49 10.45 19.06 5.80
C ASP A 49 11.29 20.29 5.42
N ARG A 50 12.22 20.10 4.48
CA ARG A 50 12.99 21.21 3.93
C ARG A 50 12.08 22.24 3.27
N LEU A 51 11.14 21.80 2.43
CA LEU A 51 10.21 22.71 1.77
C LEU A 51 9.34 23.45 2.77
N VAL A 52 8.78 22.76 3.77
CA VAL A 52 7.94 23.38 4.81
C VAL A 52 8.73 24.47 5.56
N ARG A 53 10.00 24.21 5.91
CA ARG A 53 10.86 25.21 6.53
C ARG A 53 11.14 26.41 5.62
N GLU A 54 11.37 26.18 4.33
CA GLU A 54 11.60 27.26 3.36
C GLU A 54 10.35 28.15 3.21
N LEU A 55 9.14 27.56 3.17
CA LEU A 55 7.86 28.29 3.17
C LEU A 55 7.68 29.19 4.41
N ALA A 56 8.16 28.76 5.56
CA ALA A 56 8.05 29.52 6.81
C ALA A 56 8.96 30.75 6.84
N LEU A 57 10.05 30.74 6.05
CA LEU A 57 11.07 31.79 6.06
C LEU A 57 10.87 32.80 4.92
N ARG A 58 10.36 32.36 3.77
CA ARG A 58 10.19 33.21 2.57
C ARG A 58 8.97 32.75 1.74
N PRO A 59 8.36 33.66 0.96
CA PRO A 59 7.41 33.27 -0.08
C PRO A 59 8.09 32.29 -1.04
N VAL A 60 7.50 31.11 -1.22
CA VAL A 60 8.03 30.12 -2.16
C VAL A 60 7.60 30.48 -3.57
N GLU A 61 8.54 30.32 -4.50
CA GLU A 61 8.28 30.46 -5.93
C GLU A 61 7.13 29.52 -6.34
N PRO A 62 6.05 30.03 -6.97
CA PRO A 62 4.88 29.22 -7.33
C PRO A 62 5.24 27.99 -8.17
N SER A 63 6.28 28.08 -8.99
CA SER A 63 6.79 26.98 -9.81
C SER A 63 7.37 25.82 -8.99
N LEU A 64 8.10 26.12 -7.90
CA LEU A 64 8.66 25.12 -7.01
C LEU A 64 7.54 24.39 -6.23
N LEU A 65 6.54 25.15 -5.76
CA LEU A 65 5.38 24.56 -5.10
C LEU A 65 4.63 23.61 -6.05
N ALA A 66 4.40 24.02 -7.29
CA ALA A 66 3.74 23.18 -8.30
C ALA A 66 4.50 21.87 -8.56
N GLN A 67 5.83 21.92 -8.63
CA GLN A 67 6.68 20.73 -8.80
C GLN A 67 6.54 19.76 -7.63
N VAL A 68 6.55 20.25 -6.39
CA VAL A 68 6.41 19.38 -5.22
C VAL A 68 5.01 18.79 -5.14
N MET A 69 3.97 19.58 -5.46
CA MET A 69 2.60 19.07 -5.51
C MET A 69 2.47 17.93 -6.54
N GLU A 70 3.14 18.03 -7.69
CA GLU A 70 3.17 16.94 -8.67
C GLU A 70 3.84 15.68 -8.12
N GLU A 71 4.99 15.81 -7.44
CA GLU A 71 5.67 14.67 -6.81
C GLU A 71 4.81 14.01 -5.72
N VAL A 72 4.11 14.79 -4.91
CA VAL A 72 3.17 14.28 -3.89
C VAL A 72 2.01 13.56 -4.56
N ASN A 73 1.47 14.08 -5.66
CA ASN A 73 0.42 13.44 -6.42
C ASN A 73 0.90 12.11 -7.04
N LEU A 74 2.12 12.07 -7.58
CA LEU A 74 2.71 10.86 -8.13
C LEU A 74 2.92 9.79 -7.06
N LEU A 75 3.43 10.19 -5.88
CA LEU A 75 3.55 9.29 -4.74
C LEU A 75 2.18 8.76 -4.32
N TYR A 76 1.16 9.62 -4.18
CA TYR A 76 -0.20 9.21 -3.85
C TYR A 76 -0.79 8.21 -4.86
N VAL A 77 -0.61 8.46 -6.17
CA VAL A 77 -1.05 7.52 -7.21
C VAL A 77 -0.34 6.18 -7.04
N ALA A 78 0.97 6.17 -6.81
CA ALA A 78 1.77 4.96 -6.63
C ALA A 78 1.30 4.13 -5.40
N LEU A 79 1.10 4.79 -4.26
CA LEU A 79 0.63 4.17 -3.01
C LEU A 79 -0.74 3.50 -3.20
N THR A 80 -1.66 4.18 -3.88
CA THR A 80 -3.03 3.68 -4.11
C THR A 80 -3.13 2.59 -5.19
N ARG A 81 -2.02 2.19 -5.82
CA ARG A 81 -2.06 1.04 -6.75
C ARG A 81 -2.08 -0.31 -6.01
N ALA A 82 -1.73 -0.33 -4.72
CA ALA A 82 -1.72 -1.55 -3.91
C ALA A 82 -3.10 -1.83 -3.31
N LYS A 83 -3.60 -3.07 -3.50
CA LYS A 83 -4.85 -3.53 -2.87
C LYS A 83 -4.62 -4.10 -1.47
N ASN A 84 -3.60 -4.94 -1.31
CA ASN A 84 -3.38 -5.70 -0.08
C ASN A 84 -2.06 -5.34 0.61
N VAL A 85 -0.97 -5.27 -0.15
CA VAL A 85 0.37 -5.05 0.41
C VAL A 85 1.16 -4.01 -0.38
N LEU A 86 1.69 -3.02 0.32
CA LEU A 86 2.62 -2.02 -0.17
C LEU A 86 3.98 -2.22 0.50
N TYR A 87 5.00 -2.51 -0.30
CA TYR A 87 6.39 -2.50 0.13
C TYR A 87 7.00 -1.13 -0.16
N MET A 88 7.43 -0.42 0.88
CA MET A 88 7.94 0.93 0.78
C MET A 88 9.39 0.98 1.29
N PRO A 89 10.33 1.64 0.59
CA PRO A 89 11.67 1.83 1.11
C PRO A 89 11.62 2.49 2.49
N ALA A 90 12.34 1.94 3.47
CA ALA A 90 12.32 2.44 4.84
C ALA A 90 12.75 3.92 4.94
N SER A 91 13.63 4.37 4.03
CA SER A 91 14.04 5.78 3.89
C SER A 91 12.95 6.73 3.39
N ARG A 92 11.79 6.21 2.97
CA ARG A 92 10.63 6.98 2.50
C ARG A 92 9.45 6.92 3.47
N VAL A 93 9.56 6.11 4.51
CA VAL A 93 8.55 6.02 5.56
C VAL A 93 8.74 7.18 6.55
N PRO A 94 7.68 7.94 6.90
CA PRO A 94 7.75 8.99 7.92
C PRO A 94 8.26 8.44 9.27
N HIS A 95 9.03 9.23 10.02
CA HIS A 95 9.64 8.78 11.27
C HIS A 95 8.60 8.39 12.34
N GLU A 96 7.47 9.07 12.36
CA GLU A 96 6.34 8.83 13.25
C GLU A 96 5.41 7.69 12.80
N PHE A 97 5.68 7.05 11.66
CA PHE A 97 4.84 5.97 11.16
C PHE A 97 5.01 4.71 12.02
N ALA A 98 4.04 4.46 12.90
CA ALA A 98 4.02 3.33 13.83
C ALA A 98 3.69 1.97 13.17
N GLY A 99 3.62 1.92 11.84
CA GLY A 99 3.12 0.76 11.09
C GLY A 99 1.63 0.87 10.78
N GLY A 100 1.21 0.22 9.69
CA GLY A 100 -0.18 0.15 9.25
C GLY A 100 -0.45 -1.18 8.58
N ALA A 101 -1.70 -1.66 8.66
CA ALA A 101 -2.10 -2.88 7.98
C ALA A 101 -1.78 -2.76 6.48
N GLY A 102 -1.01 -3.70 5.95
CA GLY A 102 -0.65 -3.74 4.53
C GLY A 102 0.53 -2.86 4.11
N ILE A 103 1.21 -2.14 5.00
CA ILE A 103 2.43 -1.36 4.65
C ILE A 103 3.66 -2.01 5.30
N THR A 104 4.62 -2.42 4.47
CA THR A 104 5.85 -3.09 4.91
C THR A 104 7.08 -2.26 4.51
N PRO A 105 7.79 -1.64 5.48
CA PRO A 105 9.07 -0.97 5.24
C PRO A 105 10.16 -1.96 4.82
N ILE A 106 10.98 -1.62 3.81
CA ILE A 106 12.06 -2.48 3.29
C ILE A 106 13.42 -1.77 3.32
N HIS A 107 14.48 -2.45 3.78
CA HIS A 107 15.84 -1.91 3.88
C HIS A 107 16.74 -2.56 2.82
N GLY A 108 17.30 -1.79 1.88
CA GLY A 108 18.40 -2.23 1.01
C GLY A 108 18.12 -3.40 0.05
N GLY A 109 16.85 -3.62 -0.34
CA GLY A 109 16.39 -4.75 -1.17
C GLY A 109 16.18 -6.02 -0.35
N THR A 110 14.99 -6.60 -0.23
CA THR A 110 14.01 -6.96 -1.29
C THR A 110 12.61 -7.13 -0.64
N PRO A 111 11.50 -7.10 -1.40
CA PRO A 111 10.94 -8.39 -1.80
C PRO A 111 10.20 -8.33 -3.15
N LEU A 112 10.85 -8.85 -4.19
CA LEU A 112 10.23 -9.16 -5.48
C LEU A 112 9.43 -10.50 -5.42
N PHE A 113 8.83 -10.73 -4.25
CA PHE A 113 7.86 -11.74 -3.77
C PHE A 113 8.33 -13.01 -3.02
N THR A 114 7.52 -13.42 -2.01
CA THR A 114 7.32 -14.82 -1.56
C THR A 114 5.84 -15.19 -1.72
N PRO A 115 5.47 -16.22 -2.50
CA PRO A 115 4.07 -16.58 -2.73
C PRO A 115 3.39 -17.16 -1.48
N PRO A 116 2.06 -16.96 -1.31
CA PRO A 116 1.32 -17.75 -0.34
C PRO A 116 1.41 -19.22 -0.75
N PRO A 117 1.57 -20.18 0.20
CA PRO A 117 1.44 -21.59 -0.15
C PRO A 117 0.09 -21.81 -0.83
N PRO A 118 -0.01 -22.70 -1.83
CA PRO A 118 -1.28 -23.01 -2.46
C PRO A 118 -2.30 -23.37 -1.37
N PRO A 119 -3.59 -23.01 -1.53
CA PRO A 119 -4.59 -23.39 -0.55
C PRO A 119 -4.50 -24.90 -0.37
N SER A 120 -4.31 -25.36 0.88
CA SER A 120 -4.38 -26.78 1.20
C SER A 120 -5.63 -27.33 0.51
N PRO A 121 -5.54 -28.45 -0.25
CA PRO A 121 -6.73 -29.05 -0.83
C PRO A 121 -7.77 -29.18 0.29
N PRO A 122 -9.05 -28.84 0.04
CA PRO A 122 -10.07 -28.89 1.07
C PRO A 122 -9.95 -30.25 1.73
N ALA A 123 -9.59 -30.25 3.02
CA ALA A 123 -9.36 -31.45 3.79
C ALA A 123 -10.55 -32.35 3.51
N SER A 124 -10.28 -33.44 2.79
CA SER A 124 -11.26 -34.40 2.32
C SER A 124 -12.25 -34.61 3.44
N ALA A 125 -13.52 -34.30 3.16
CA ALA A 125 -14.62 -34.29 4.10
C ALA A 125 -14.58 -35.54 5.01
N SER A 126 -13.93 -35.43 6.16
CA SER A 126 -14.11 -36.36 7.25
C SER A 126 -15.36 -35.90 7.97
N ARG A 127 -16.51 -36.33 7.44
CA ARG A 127 -17.74 -36.38 8.22
C ARG A 127 -17.42 -37.13 9.51
N SER A 128 -17.69 -36.52 10.66
CA SER A 128 -18.43 -37.21 11.71
C SER A 128 -18.92 -36.25 12.80
N PRO A 129 -20.02 -36.64 13.47
CA PRO A 129 -21.00 -35.74 14.06
C PRO A 129 -20.66 -35.48 15.52
N HIS A 130 -20.98 -34.29 16.02
CA HIS A 130 -21.61 -34.11 17.33
C HIS A 130 -21.98 -32.63 17.47
N ALA A 131 -23.24 -32.34 17.18
CA ALA A 131 -23.90 -31.16 17.70
C ALA A 131 -24.03 -31.33 19.22
N HIS A 132 -23.65 -30.32 19.99
CA HIS A 132 -24.38 -29.87 21.17
C HIS A 132 -23.89 -28.48 21.57
N ASP A 133 -24.81 -27.53 21.48
CA ASP A 133 -25.06 -26.41 22.39
C ASP A 133 -23.87 -25.59 22.91
N TYR A 134 -23.77 -24.34 22.43
CA TYR A 134 -23.60 -23.19 23.32
C TYR A 134 -24.06 -21.89 22.64
N LEU A 135 -25.31 -21.49 22.92
CA LEU A 135 -25.76 -20.11 22.82
C LEU A 135 -25.18 -19.34 24.00
N ALA A 136 -24.26 -18.40 23.77
CA ALA A 136 -23.97 -17.34 24.73
C ALA A 136 -23.29 -16.15 24.03
N SER A 137 -24.10 -15.11 23.86
CA SER A 137 -23.79 -13.69 23.76
C SER A 137 -22.39 -13.26 24.21
N THR A 138 -21.67 -12.52 23.36
CA THR A 138 -20.61 -11.61 23.80
C THR A 138 -20.84 -10.21 23.20
N PRO A 139 -20.70 -9.14 23.99
CA PRO A 139 -21.17 -7.81 23.62
C PRO A 139 -20.17 -7.03 22.77
N VAL A 140 -20.73 -6.21 21.88
CA VAL A 140 -20.04 -5.20 21.07
C VAL A 140 -19.36 -4.18 21.98
N ALA A 141 -18.09 -3.86 21.67
CA ALA A 141 -17.26 -2.92 22.43
C ALA A 141 -17.88 -1.50 22.50
N PRO A 142 -17.84 -0.81 23.65
CA PRO A 142 -18.67 0.37 23.94
C PRO A 142 -18.13 1.70 23.38
N GLN A 143 -17.12 1.71 22.50
CA GLN A 143 -16.44 2.96 22.13
C GLN A 143 -17.01 3.67 20.88
N LEU A 144 -17.76 2.97 20.02
CA LEU A 144 -18.30 3.56 18.78
C LEU A 144 -19.65 4.29 18.94
N GLN A 145 -20.39 4.04 20.03
CA GLN A 145 -21.68 4.72 20.26
C GLN A 145 -21.53 6.16 20.79
N SER A 146 -20.38 6.49 21.39
CA SER A 146 -20.14 7.83 21.97
C SER A 146 -19.71 8.90 20.96
N LEU A 147 -19.28 8.50 19.76
CA LEU A 147 -18.93 9.43 18.68
C LEU A 147 -20.16 9.80 17.83
N GLN A 148 -21.09 8.87 17.64
CA GLN A 148 -22.32 9.10 16.88
C GLN A 148 -23.23 10.13 17.57
N SER A 149 -23.39 10.01 18.90
CA SER A 149 -24.23 10.94 19.68
C SER A 149 -23.67 12.37 19.76
N ARG A 150 -22.36 12.57 19.52
CA ARG A 150 -21.74 13.90 19.46
C ARG A 150 -21.88 14.56 18.09
N LEU A 151 -22.09 13.78 17.03
CA LEU A 151 -22.31 14.30 15.67
C LEU A 151 -23.76 14.75 15.48
N ASP A 152 -24.72 14.01 16.06
CA ASP A 152 -26.16 14.30 15.94
C ASP A 152 -26.62 15.51 16.80
N ALA A 153 -25.81 15.96 17.76
CA ALA A 153 -26.10 17.12 18.61
C ALA A 153 -25.52 18.45 18.05
N ALA A 154 -24.85 18.42 16.89
CA ALA A 154 -24.22 19.58 16.26
C ALA A 154 -24.86 19.98 14.91
N MET A 155 -26.03 19.42 14.59
CA MET A 155 -26.95 19.87 13.53
C MET A 155 -28.24 20.40 14.14
#